data_AF-A0A7V9M3K8-F1
#
_entry.id   AF-A0A7V9M3K8-F1
#
_cell.length_a   1.000
_cell.length_b   1.000
_cell.length_c   1.000
_cell.angle_alpha   90.00
_cell.angle_beta   90.00
_cell.angle_gamma   90.00
#
_symmetry.space_group_name_H-M   'P 1'
#
loop_
_entity.id
_entity.type
_entity.pdbx_description
1 polymer ?
#
loop_
_entity_poly.entity_id
_entity_poly.type
_entity_poly.pdbx_seq_one_letter_code
_entity_poly.pdbx_strand_id
1 'polypeptide(L)' 'MNIIFTISPVRRIRDGIIQNNLSKARLIEAVHELTSRMQNVTYFPAYELIDVLRDYRFYEADMVHPTPAAMRICF' A
#
# COMPACT_ATOMS: atom_id res chain seq x y z
N MET A 1 -5.44 -9.70 -21.32
CA MET A 1 -5.83 -8.61 -20.39
C MET A 1 -5.15 -8.89 -19.06
N ASN A 2 -4.24 -8.03 -18.63
CA ASN A 2 -3.49 -8.18 -17.38
C ASN A 2 -4.04 -7.18 -16.36
N ILE A 3 -4.38 -7.66 -15.16
CA ILE A 3 -4.91 -6.84 -14.08
C ILE A 3 -3.85 -6.73 -12.99
N ILE A 4 -3.56 -5.52 -12.56
CA ILE A 4 -2.61 -5.23 -11.49
C ILE A 4 -3.38 -4.62 -10.33
N PHE A 5 -3.36 -5.30 -9.17
CA PHE A 5 -3.88 -4.77 -7.93
C PHE A 5 -2.77 -4.09 -7.14
N THR A 6 -3.12 -3.02 -6.44
CA THR A 6 -2.24 -2.39 -5.46
C THR A 6 -3.07 -1.89 -4.29
N ILE A 7 -2.44 -1.79 -3.14
CA ILE A 7 -3.07 -1.27 -1.93
C ILE A 7 -2.40 0.05 -1.60
N SER A 8 -3.22 1.08 -1.44
CA SER A 8 -2.72 2.43 -1.15
C SER A 8 -1.82 2.42 0.10
N PRO A 9 -0.65 3.06 0.06
CA PRO A 9 0.24 3.14 1.21
C PRO A 9 -0.18 4.19 2.26
N VAL A 10 -1.21 4.99 1.96
CA VAL A 10 -1.67 6.07 2.84
C VAL A 10 -2.25 5.52 4.14
N ARG A 11 -1.77 6.05 5.27
CA ARG A 11 -2.27 5.74 6.61
C ARG A 11 -3.52 6.56 6.92
N ARG A 12 -4.68 5.91 7.05
CA ARG A 12 -5.91 6.57 7.49
C ARG A 12 -5.97 6.64 9.01
N ILE A 13 -5.19 7.56 9.59
CA ILE A 13 -5.08 7.73 11.05
C ILE A 13 -6.42 8.17 11.68
N ARG A 14 -7.26 8.89 10.93
CA ARG A 14 -8.58 9.35 11.36
C ARG A 14 -9.54 8.21 11.75
N ASP A 15 -9.39 7.04 11.13
CA ASP A 15 -10.25 5.87 11.37
C ASP A 15 -9.74 4.97 12.51
N GLY A 16 -8.57 5.29 13.07
CA GLY A 16 -7.86 4.48 14.06
C GLY A 16 -6.77 3.61 13.43
N ILE A 17 -5.60 3.57 14.06
CA ILE A 17 -4.41 2.84 13.56
C ILE A 17 -4.71 1.34 13.40
N ILE A 18 -5.42 0.75 14.36
CA ILE A 18 -5.75 -0.68 14.37
C ILE A 18 -6.69 -1.00 13.20
N GLN A 19 -7.71 -0.17 12.99
CA GLN A 19 -8.75 -0.33 11.97
C GLN A 19 -8.16 -0.13 10.57
N ASN A 20 -7.29 0.87 10.39
CA ASN A 20 -6.51 1.03 9.17
C ASN A 20 -5.71 -0.25 8.87
N ASN A 21 -4.92 -0.75 9.82
CA ASN A 21 -4.09 -1.94 9.59
C ASN A 21 -4.93 -3.18 9.28
N LEU A 22 -6.05 -3.37 10.00
CA LEU A 22 -6.97 -4.49 9.76
C LEU A 22 -7.59 -4.42 8.36
N SER A 23 -8.00 -3.22 7.92
CA SER A 23 -8.56 -3.02 6.58
C SER A 23 -7.55 -3.36 5.48
N LYS A 24 -6.30 -2.96 5.65
CA LYS A 24 -5.21 -3.23 4.69
C LYS A 24 -4.86 -4.71 4.67
N ALA A 25 -4.78 -5.37 5.83
CA ALA A 25 -4.52 -6.80 5.94
C ALA A 25 -5.56 -7.64 5.18
N ARG A 26 -6.86 -7.30 5.34
CA ARG A 26 -7.95 -7.97 4.60
C ARG A 26 -7.84 -7.78 3.09
N LEU A 27 -7.45 -6.59 2.64
CA LEU A 27 -7.23 -6.34 1.21
C LEU A 27 -6.05 -7.13 0.66
N ILE A 28 -4.96 -7.24 1.42
CA ILE A 28 -3.78 -8.04 1.03
C ILE A 28 -4.19 -9.50 0.88
N GLU A 29 -4.91 -10.05 1.86
CA GLU A 29 -5.39 -11.43 1.84
C GLU A 29 -6.29 -11.70 0.63
N ALA A 30 -7.28 -10.82 0.38
CA ALA A 30 -8.19 -10.96 -0.77
C ALA A 30 -7.45 -10.90 -2.11
N VAL A 31 -6.49 -9.98 -2.26
CA VAL A 31 -5.68 -9.90 -3.49
C VAL A 31 -4.80 -11.14 -3.63
N HIS A 32 -4.22 -11.65 -2.54
CA HIS A 32 -3.41 -12.86 -2.59
C HIS A 32 -4.23 -14.06 -3.06
N GLU A 33 -5.45 -14.22 -2.54
CA GLU A 33 -6.39 -15.25 -3.00
C GLU A 33 -6.68 -15.12 -4.51
N LEU A 34 -6.93 -13.90 -5.01
CA LEU A 34 -7.16 -13.66 -6.43
C LEU A 34 -5.94 -14.00 -7.29
N THR A 35 -4.74 -13.58 -6.89
CA THR A 35 -3.50 -13.89 -7.62
C THR A 35 -3.19 -15.39 -7.65
N SER A 36 -3.56 -16.14 -6.61
CA SER A 36 -3.38 -17.60 -6.57
C SER A 36 -4.33 -18.35 -7.51
N ARG A 37 -5.52 -17.79 -7.77
CA ARG A 37 -6.56 -18.42 -8.60
C ARG A 37 -6.52 -17.99 -10.06
N MET A 38 -5.93 -16.83 -10.37
CA MET A 38 -5.96 -16.22 -11.69
C MET A 38 -4.54 -15.89 -12.18
N GLN A 39 -4.11 -16.52 -13.28
CA GLN A 39 -2.77 -16.32 -13.85
C GLN A 39 -2.54 -14.93 -14.44
N ASN A 40 -3.60 -14.17 -14.74
CA ASN A 40 -3.54 -12.84 -15.35
C ASN A 40 -3.73 -11.70 -14.34
N VAL A 41 -3.67 -12.02 -13.05
CA VAL A 41 -3.79 -11.06 -11.94
C VAL A 41 -2.48 -11.02 -11.18
N THR A 42 -1.97 -9.81 -10.97
CA THR A 42 -0.71 -9.58 -10.25
C THR A 42 -0.90 -8.53 -9.17
N TYR A 43 -0.09 -8.58 -8.12
CA TYR A 43 -0.09 -7.62 -7.02
C TYR A 43 1.18 -6.78 -7.03
N PHE A 44 1.03 -5.46 -6.97
CA PHE A 44 2.11 -4.51 -6.77
C PHE A 44 2.16 -4.02 -5.31
N PRO A 45 3.22 -4.35 -4.56
CA PRO A 45 3.31 -4.16 -3.11
C PRO A 45 3.66 -2.72 -2.71
N ALA A 46 2.85 -1.74 -3.13
CA ALA A 46 3.07 -0.32 -2.83
C ALA A 46 2.98 -0.02 -1.32
N TYR A 47 2.07 -0.68 -0.60
CA TYR A 47 1.89 -0.52 0.84
C TYR A 47 3.14 -0.94 1.62
N GLU A 48 3.71 -2.08 1.27
CA GLU A 48 4.89 -2.67 1.89
C GLU A 48 6.16 -1.88 1.54
N LEU A 49 6.28 -1.38 0.30
CA LEU A 49 7.40 -0.53 -0.12
C LEU A 49 7.49 0.76 0.69
N ILE A 50 6.37 1.40 0.99
CA ILE A 50 6.34 2.60 1.85
C ILE A 50 6.74 2.27 3.29
N ASP A 51 6.40 1.07 3.78
CA ASP A 51 6.81 0.66 5.13
C ASP A 51 8.33 0.36 5.22
N VAL A 52 8.97 -0.03 4.10
CA VAL A 52 10.44 -0.14 3.99
C VAL A 52 11.09 1.25 3.92
N LEU A 53 10.40 2.23 3.34
CA LEU A 53 10.80 3.65 3.30
C LEU A 53 10.44 4.42 4.58
N ARG A 54 10.45 3.77 5.75
CA ARG A 54 10.18 4.36 7.09
C ARG A 54 11.10 5.50 7.52
N ASP A 55 11.92 6.01 6.61
CA ASP A 55 12.61 7.25 6.80
C ASP A 55 11.59 8.40 6.73
N TYR A 56 11.46 9.15 7.83
CA TYR A 56 10.54 10.30 7.92
C TYR A 56 10.68 11.31 6.77
N ARG A 57 11.82 11.28 6.05
CA ARG A 57 12.10 12.05 4.83
C ARG A 57 11.17 11.75 3.66
N PHE A 58 10.45 10.63 3.68
CA PHE A 58 9.54 10.24 2.62
C PHE A 58 8.09 10.62 2.88
N TYR A 59 7.80 11.23 4.04
CA TYR A 59 6.49 11.78 4.35
C TYR A 59 6.50 13.31 4.34
N GLU A 60 5.41 13.90 3.88
CA GLU A 60 5.16 15.34 4.02
C GLU A 60 5.05 15.72 5.50
N ALA A 61 5.03 17.02 5.81
CA ALA A 61 4.99 17.53 7.19
C ALA A 61 3.79 16.99 8.02
N ASP A 62 2.76 16.48 7.36
CA ASP A 62 1.61 15.83 7.99
C ASP A 62 1.84 14.37 8.40
N MET A 63 3.00 13.78 8.04
CA MET A 63 3.42 12.42 8.38
C MET A 63 2.51 11.32 7.82
N VAL A 64 1.65 11.67 6.85
CA VAL A 64 0.60 10.81 6.30
C VAL A 64 0.74 10.67 4.79
N HIS A 65 1.06 11.75 4.08
CA HIS A 65 1.19 11.73 2.63
C HIS A 65 2.64 11.46 2.21
N PRO A 66 2.85 10.64 1.16
CA PRO A 66 4.18 10.43 0.62
C PRO A 66 4.67 11.69 -0.09
N THR A 67 5.95 12.01 0.10
CA THR A 67 6.63 13.10 -0.62
C THR A 67 6.72 12.82 -2.12
N PRO A 68 6.92 13.85 -2.97
CA PRO A 68 7.22 13.66 -4.39
C PRO A 68 8.40 12.72 -4.65
N ALA A 69 9.39 12.69 -3.75
CA ALA A 69 10.53 11.77 -3.84
C ALA A 69 10.11 10.31 -3.62
N ALA A 70 9.21 10.06 -2.66
CA ALA A 70 8.66 8.73 -2.40
C ALA A 70 7.76 8.24 -3.55
N MET A 71 6.97 9.15 -4.13
CA MET A 71 6.15 8.83 -5.30
C MET A 71 7.00 8.33 -6.47
N ARG A 72 8.17 8.95 -6.73
CA ARG A 72 9.08 8.54 -7.82
C ARG A 72 9.73 7.15 -7.64
N ILE A 73 9.69 6.59 -6.44
CA ILE A 73 10.23 5.24 -6.15
C ILE A 73 9.13 4.18 -6.34
N CYS A 74 7.88 4.54 -6.07
CA CYS A 74 6.74 3.61 -6.12
C CYS A 74 5.97 3.63 -7.46
N PHE A 75 6.16 4.65 -8.29
CA PHE A 75 5.52 4.85 -9.60
C PHE A 75 6.57 5.08 -10.67
#